data_AF-A0A2X1C7L6-F1
#
_entry.id   AF-A0A2X1C7L6-F1
#
_cell.length_a   1.000
_cell.length_b   1.000
_cell.length_c   1.000
_cell.angle_alpha   90.00
_cell.angle_beta   90.00
_cell.angle_gamma   90.00
#
_symmetry.space_group_name_H-M   'P 1'
#
loop_
_entity.id
_entity.type
_entity.pdbx_description
1 polymer ?
#
loop_
_entity_poly.entity_id
_entity_poly.type
_entity_poly.pdbx_seq_one_letter_code
_entity_poly.pdbx_strand_id
1 'polypeptide(L)' 'MEAHTDGPLWIGVWSGNLKAQKLYAAYGFEKAGEYQYPVGAWMDDEFILRRG' A
#
# COMPACT_ATOMS: atom_id res chain seq x y z
N MET A 1 14.42 16.27 -1.16
CA MET A 1 14.61 15.59 -2.46
C MET A 1 13.21 15.19 -2.92
N GLU A 2 12.57 16.00 -3.75
CA GLU A 2 11.28 15.62 -4.35
C GLU A 2 11.57 14.91 -5.67
N ALA A 3 11.21 13.63 -5.73
CA ALA A 3 11.24 12.87 -6.97
C ALA A 3 9.95 13.19 -7.74
N HIS A 4 10.03 14.13 -8.67
CA HIS A 4 8.96 14.33 -9.66
C HIS A 4 9.07 13.20 -10.68
N THR A 5 8.24 12.18 -10.52
CA THR A 5 8.10 11.10 -11.48
C THR A 5 6.72 11.20 -12.10
N ASP A 6 6.65 11.31 -13.44
CA ASP A 6 5.42 11.24 -14.24
C ASP A 6 4.77 9.85 -14.26
N GLY A 7 5.36 8.89 -13.54
CA GLY A 7 4.91 7.50 -13.49
C GLY A 7 3.95 7.23 -12.33
N PRO A 8 3.18 6.14 -12.41
CA PRO A 8 2.31 5.72 -11.32
C PRO A 8 3.14 5.44 -10.06
N LEU A 9 2.68 5.95 -8.93
CA LEU A 9 3.24 5.72 -7.61
C LEU A 9 2.64 4.47 -6.99
N TRP A 10 3.47 3.68 -6.32
CA TRP A 10 3.08 2.42 -5.70
C TRP A 10 3.51 2.42 -4.23
N ILE A 11 2.67 1.89 -3.36
CA ILE A 11 2.97 1.78 -1.93
C ILE A 11 2.31 0.54 -1.33
N GLY A 12 3.05 -0.19 -0.49
CA GLY A 12 2.51 -1.27 0.33
C GLY A 12 1.90 -0.74 1.63
N VAL A 13 0.80 -1.34 2.07
CA VAL A 13 0.21 -1.09 3.38
C VAL A 13 -0.28 -2.39 4.00
N TRP A 14 0.14 -2.67 5.23
CA TRP A 14 -0.37 -3.79 6.00
C TRP A 14 -1.90 -3.72 6.17
N SER A 15 -2.58 -4.85 5.99
CA SER A 15 -4.05 -4.98 6.05
C SER A 15 -4.65 -4.57 7.39
N GLY A 16 -3.89 -4.70 8.49
CA GLY A 16 -4.30 -4.27 9.82
C GLY A 16 -4.19 -2.76 10.04
N ASN A 17 -3.47 -2.02 9.18
CA ASN A 17 -3.25 -0.59 9.33
C ASN A 17 -4.36 0.25 8.69
N LEU A 18 -5.55 0.19 9.27
CA LEU A 18 -6.74 0.90 8.78
C LEU A 18 -6.54 2.43 8.71
N LYS A 19 -5.70 3.00 9.58
CA LYS A 19 -5.39 4.44 9.58
C LYS A 19 -4.59 4.83 8.34
N ALA A 20 -3.57 4.05 8.00
CA ALA A 20 -2.77 4.29 6.80
C ALA A 20 -3.59 4.05 5.52
N GLN A 21 -4.42 3.01 5.48
CA GLN A 21 -5.31 2.75 4.34
C GLN A 21 -6.24 3.94 4.05
N LYS A 22 -6.88 4.51 5.08
CA LYS A 22 -7.72 5.71 4.93
C LYS A 22 -6.92 6.92 4.47
N LEU A 23 -5.71 7.11 4.99
CA LEU A 23 -4.83 8.20 4.58
C LEU A 23 -4.46 8.09 3.10
N TYR A 24 -4.02 6.91 2.65
CA TYR A 24 -3.62 6.69 1.26
C TYR A 24 -4.82 6.79 0.32
N ALA A 25 -5.98 6.27 0.71
CA ALA A 25 -7.22 6.46 -0.05
C ALA A 25 -7.57 7.96 -0.21
N ALA A 26 -7.42 8.77 0.84
CA ALA A 26 -7.63 10.21 0.77
C ALA A 26 -6.62 10.93 -0.16
N TYR A 27 -5.42 10.37 -0.32
CA TYR A 27 -4.42 10.85 -1.29
C TYR A 27 -4.61 10.33 -2.72
N GLY A 28 -5.70 9.59 -2.98
CA GLY A 28 -6.04 9.07 -4.31
C GLY A 28 -5.36 7.75 -4.67
N PHE A 29 -4.84 7.01 -3.68
CA PHE A 29 -4.34 5.66 -3.92
C PHE A 29 -5.49 4.64 -3.90
N GLU A 30 -5.46 3.71 -4.85
CA GLU A 30 -6.42 2.62 -4.98
C GLU A 30 -5.72 1.27 -4.82
N LYS A 31 -6.46 0.26 -4.33
CA LYS A 31 -5.91 -1.08 -4.16
C LYS A 31 -5.69 -1.74 -5.52
N ALA A 32 -4.43 -2.02 -5.84
CA ALA A 32 -4.03 -2.70 -7.07
C ALA A 32 -3.80 -4.21 -6.87
N GLY A 33 -3.57 -4.65 -5.63
CA GLY A 33 -3.40 -6.07 -5.31
C GLY A 33 -3.21 -6.32 -3.82
N GLU A 34 -3.03 -7.59 -3.48
CA GLU A 34 -2.66 -8.03 -2.13
C GLU A 34 -1.81 -9.29 -2.20
N TYR A 35 -0.95 -9.48 -1.19
CA TYR A 35 -0.15 -10.70 -1.04
C TYR A 35 0.07 -10.99 0.44
N GLN A 36 0.36 -12.26 0.72
CA GLN A 36 0.71 -12.72 2.06
C GLN A 36 2.22 -12.85 2.20
N TYR A 37 2.76 -12.38 3.32
CA TYR A 37 4.17 -12.54 3.65
C TYR A 37 4.33 -13.18 5.03
N PRO A 38 5.30 -14.11 5.20
CA PRO A 38 5.52 -14.77 6.47
C PRO A 38 6.18 -13.82 7.48
N VAL A 39 5.62 -13.74 8.69
CA VAL A 39 6.16 -13.03 9.84
C VAL A 39 6.31 -14.02 10.99
N GLY A 40 7.50 -14.62 11.09
CA GLY A 40 7.77 -15.67 12.06
C GLY A 40 6.92 -16.91 11.81
N ALA A 41 5.87 -17.10 12.60
CA ALA A 41 5.01 -18.28 12.56
C ALA A 41 3.64 -18.03 11.90
N TRP A 42 3.32 -16.80 11.51
CA TRP A 42 2.05 -16.46 10.86
C TRP A 42 2.27 -15.76 9.51
N MET A 43 1.20 -15.64 8.74
CA MET A 43 1.17 -14.89 7.48
C MET A 43 0.43 -13.58 7.71
N ASP A 44 1.07 -12.46 7.38
CA ASP A 44 0.42 -11.16 7.36
C ASP A 44 -0.03 -10.81 5.94
N ASP A 45 -1.20 -10.20 5.81
CA ASP A 45 -1.70 -9.69 4.53
C ASP A 45 -1.19 -8.26 4.30
N GLU A 46 -0.56 -8.03 3.15
CA GLU A 46 -0.18 -6.70 2.65
C GLU A 46 -1.02 -6.30 1.45
N PHE A 47 -1.52 -5.07 1.44
CA PHE A 47 -2.18 -4.47 0.29
C PHE A 47 -1.18 -3.64 -0.51
N ILE A 48 -1.19 -3.80 -1.82
CA ILE A 48 -0.47 -2.93 -2.75
C ILE A 48 -1.44 -1.88 -3.25
N LEU A 49 -1.10 -0.61 -3.04
CA LEU A 49 -1.83 0.53 -3.53
C LEU A 49 -1.09 1.22 -4.67
N ARG A 50 -1.85 1.78 -5.59
CA ARG A 50 -1.35 2.51 -6.75
C ARG A 50 -2.07 3.84 -6.89
N ARG A 51 -1.34 4.88 -7.27
CA ARG A 51 -1.89 6.15 -7.76
C ARG A 51 -1.26 6.47 -9.11
N GLY A 52 -2.09 6.59 -10.15
CA GLY A 52 -1.67 6.90 -11.52
C GLY A 52 -1.92 8.35 -11.90
#